data_AF-C1N5V5-F1
#
_entry.id   AF-C1N5V5-F1
#
_cell.length_a   1.000
_cell.length_b   1.000
_cell.length_c   1.000
_cell.angle_alpha   90.00
_cell.angle_beta   90.00
_cell.angle_gamma   90.00
#
_symmetry.space_group_name_H-M   'P 1'
#
loop_
_entity.id
_entity.type
_entity.pdbx_description
1 polymer ?
#
loop_
_entity_poly.entity_id
_entity_poly.type
_entity_poly.pdbx_seq_one_letter_code
_entity_poly.pdbx_strand_id
1 'polypeptide(L)'
;WTLQEDNVLRKLVGEHGHRKWSFIASKMNGRRGKQCRDRWLNHLKPDIRRGEWTAEEERILVEGHRMLGTRWAALAKLLPGRPENAIKNHWHATLRCK
;
A
#
# COMPACT_ATOMS: atom_id res chain seq x y z
N TRP A 1 -3.16 9.13 11.45
CA TRP A 1 -2.89 9.76 10.16
C TRP A 1 -3.95 10.80 9.93
N THR A 2 -3.69 12.00 10.46
CA THR A 2 -4.42 13.21 10.09
C THR A 2 -3.87 13.74 8.78
N LEU A 3 -4.60 14.67 8.15
CA LEU A 3 -4.13 15.35 6.94
C LEU A 3 -2.78 16.08 7.18
N GLN A 4 -2.61 16.67 8.37
CA GLN A 4 -1.36 17.31 8.77
C GLN A 4 -0.20 16.30 8.83
N GLU A 5 -0.41 15.14 9.46
CA GLU A 5 0.60 14.08 9.51
C GLU A 5 0.97 13.57 8.11
N ASP A 6 -0.01 13.40 7.23
CA ASP A 6 0.21 12.98 5.84
C ASP A 6 1.01 14.02 5.06
N ASN A 7 0.73 15.31 5.25
CA ASN A 7 1.46 16.39 4.58
C ASN A 7 2.90 16.47 5.06
N VAL A 8 3.14 16.34 6.37
CA VAL A 8 4.50 16.25 6.94
C VAL A 8 5.24 15.04 6.38
N LEU A 9 4.59 13.87 6.33
CA LEU A 9 5.20 12.66 5.78
C LEU A 9 5.55 12.83 4.29
N ARG A 10 4.65 13.42 3.49
CA ARG A 10 4.93 13.72 2.06
C ARG A 10 6.13 14.63 1.90
N LYS A 11 6.21 15.70 2.67
CA LYS A 11 7.34 16.63 2.65
C LYS A 11 8.65 15.92 2.99
N LEU A 12 8.69 15.19 4.11
CA LEU A 12 9.89 14.48 4.56
C LEU A 12 10.36 13.41 3.58
N VAL A 13 9.42 12.67 2.97
CA VAL A 13 9.75 11.68 1.93
C VAL A 13 10.22 12.35 0.64
N GLY A 14 9.68 13.50 0.27
CA GLY A 14 10.15 14.29 -0.87
C GLY A 14 11.59 14.77 -0.67
N GLU A 15 11.94 15.22 0.53
CA GLU A 15 13.27 15.74 0.87
C GLU A 15 14.33 14.63 1.05
N HIS A 16 13.98 13.53 1.72
CA HIS A 16 14.95 12.51 2.16
C HIS A 16 14.84 11.18 1.43
N GLY A 17 13.83 11.03 0.56
CA GLY A 17 13.48 9.78 -0.09
C GLY A 17 12.81 8.77 0.84
N HIS A 18 12.27 7.70 0.25
CA HIS A 18 11.45 6.68 0.94
C HIS A 18 12.25 5.45 1.40
N ARG A 19 13.53 5.66 1.78
CA ARG A 19 14.44 4.59 2.27
C ARG A 19 14.81 4.76 3.75
N LYS A 20 14.83 6.00 4.26
CA LYS A 20 15.31 6.34 5.60
C LYS A 20 14.16 6.52 6.60
N TRP A 21 13.34 5.48 6.78
CA TRP A 21 12.11 5.57 7.58
C TRP A 21 12.32 5.90 9.06
N SER A 22 13.41 5.41 9.67
CA SER A 22 13.74 5.73 11.06
C SER A 22 14.05 7.22 11.25
N PHE A 23 14.72 7.83 10.27
CA PHE A 23 14.99 9.27 10.26
C PHE A 23 13.71 10.09 10.00
N ILE A 24 12.88 9.66 9.04
CA ILE A 24 11.59 10.32 8.80
C ILE A 24 10.74 10.30 10.07
N ALA A 25 10.68 9.15 10.75
CA ALA A 25 9.94 8.99 11.98
C ALA A 25 10.46 9.87 13.13
N SER A 26 11.79 10.09 13.25
CA SER A 26 12.33 10.97 14.29
C SER A 26 11.94 12.44 14.11
N LYS A 27 11.52 12.83 12.89
CA LYS A 27 10.97 14.15 12.58
C LYS A 27 9.44 14.22 12.70
N MET A 28 8.78 13.11 13.06
CA MET A 28 7.34 13.03 13.26
C MET A 28 7.02 12.78 14.73
N ASN A 29 6.04 13.49 15.28
CA ASN A 29 5.67 13.31 16.68
C ASN A 29 4.93 11.97 16.88
N GLY A 30 5.44 11.09 17.75
CA GLY A 30 4.77 9.84 18.14
C GLY A 30 4.63 8.78 17.05
N ARG A 31 5.35 8.89 15.92
CA ARG A 31 5.34 7.89 14.84
C ARG A 31 6.64 7.10 14.79
N ARG A 32 6.52 5.80 14.49
CA ARG A 32 7.66 4.88 14.28
C ARG A 32 7.92 4.69 12.79
N GLY A 33 9.16 4.38 12.42
CA GLY A 33 9.57 4.21 11.01
C GLY A 33 8.68 3.23 10.23
N LYS A 34 8.30 2.11 10.85
CA LYS A 34 7.35 1.16 10.24
C LYS A 34 6.01 1.81 9.90
N GLN A 35 5.45 2.62 10.79
CA GLN A 35 4.16 3.30 10.55
C GLN A 35 4.27 4.28 9.38
N CYS A 36 5.35 5.07 9.31
CA CYS A 36 5.61 6.00 8.21
C CYS A 36 5.74 5.26 6.87
N ARG A 37 6.50 4.16 6.85
CA ARG A 37 6.66 3.29 5.67
C ARG A 37 5.31 2.74 5.22
N ASP A 38 4.57 2.11 6.13
CA ASP A 38 3.30 1.46 5.81
C ASP A 38 2.28 2.49 5.30
N ARG A 39 2.24 3.69 5.89
CA ARG A 39 1.38 4.77 5.40
C ARG A 39 1.76 5.22 4.00
N TRP A 40 3.05 5.42 3.75
CA TRP A 40 3.53 5.85 2.45
C TRP A 40 3.19 4.82 1.37
N LEU A 41 3.61 3.57 1.57
CA LEU A 41 3.49 2.50 0.59
C LEU A 41 2.05 2.04 0.33
N ASN A 42 1.14 2.21 1.30
CA ASN A 42 -0.24 1.77 1.15
C ASN A 42 -1.24 2.89 0.83
N HIS A 43 -0.89 4.16 1.07
CA HIS A 43 -1.85 5.26 0.92
C HIS A 43 -1.32 6.53 0.24
N LEU A 44 -0.07 6.95 0.49
CA LEU A 44 0.39 8.28 0.05
C LEU A 44 1.21 8.28 -1.23
N LYS A 45 1.84 7.15 -1.59
CA LYS A 45 2.66 7.04 -2.80
C LYS A 45 1.79 7.37 -4.04
N PRO A 46 2.26 8.23 -4.96
CA PRO A 46 1.42 8.75 -6.05
C PRO A 46 0.89 7.70 -7.04
N ASP A 47 1.56 6.56 -7.16
CA ASP A 47 1.21 5.47 -8.08
C ASP A 47 0.08 4.58 -7.56
N ILE A 48 -0.39 4.79 -6.33
CA ILE A 48 -1.46 3.98 -5.73
C ILE A 48 -2.83 4.38 -6.30
N ARG A 49 -3.53 3.40 -6.87
CA ARG A 49 -4.91 3.54 -7.33
C ARG A 49 -5.87 3.40 -6.15
N ARG A 50 -6.66 4.44 -5.92
CA ARG A 50 -7.64 4.52 -4.82
C ARG A 50 -9.09 4.26 -5.25
N GLY A 51 -9.32 4.00 -6.53
CA GLY A 51 -10.65 3.69 -7.06
C GLY A 51 -11.10 2.25 -6.80
N GLU A 52 -12.32 1.96 -7.23
CA GLU A 52 -12.92 0.62 -7.19
C GLU A 52 -12.08 -0.41 -7.96
N TRP A 53 -12.23 -1.68 -7.59
CA TRP A 53 -11.60 -2.79 -8.30
C TRP A 53 -12.31 -3.00 -9.63
N THR A 54 -11.54 -3.01 -10.71
CA THR A 54 -12.06 -3.30 -12.04
C THR A 54 -12.17 -4.80 -12.27
N ALA A 55 -13.08 -5.23 -13.15
CA ALA A 55 -13.23 -6.64 -13.50
C ALA A 55 -11.92 -7.26 -14.03
N GLU A 56 -11.07 -6.49 -14.72
CA GLU A 56 -9.77 -6.98 -15.17
C GLU A 56 -8.79 -7.17 -14.00
N GLU A 57 -8.75 -6.24 -13.04
CA GLU A 57 -7.95 -6.41 -11.82
C GLU A 57 -8.40 -7.64 -11.02
N GLU A 58 -9.72 -7.87 -10.92
CA GLU A 58 -10.28 -9.05 -10.27
C GLU A 58 -9.88 -10.34 -11.00
N ARG A 59 -9.97 -10.36 -12.34
CA ARG A 59 -9.56 -11.51 -13.15
C ARG A 59 -8.09 -11.85 -12.95
N ILE A 60 -7.21 -10.84 -13.01
CA ILE A 60 -5.76 -11.00 -12.78
C ILE A 60 -5.50 -11.50 -11.36
N LEU A 61 -6.23 -10.97 -10.37
CA LEU A 61 -6.06 -11.41 -8.99
C LEU A 61 -6.46 -12.88 -8.79
N VAL A 62 -7.62 -13.29 -9.31
CA VAL A 62 -8.11 -14.67 -9.18
C VAL A 62 -7.14 -15.65 -9.85
N GLU A 63 -6.72 -15.36 -11.08
CA GLU A 63 -5.79 -16.24 -11.80
C GLU A 63 -4.40 -16.23 -11.17
N GLY A 64 -3.90 -15.06 -10.77
CA GLY A 64 -2.64 -14.93 -10.05
C GLY A 64 -2.66 -15.71 -8.73
N HIS A 65 -3.73 -15.60 -7.95
CA HIS A 65 -3.88 -16.34 -6.69
C HIS A 65 -3.98 -17.85 -6.92
N ARG A 66 -4.60 -18.30 -8.02
CA ARG A 66 -4.64 -19.73 -8.42
C ARG A 66 -3.23 -20.30 -8.62
N MET A 67 -2.33 -19.52 -9.24
CA MET A 67 -0.96 -19.96 -9.52
C MET A 67 0.03 -19.74 -8.35
N LEU A 68 -0.10 -18.62 -7.65
CA LEU A 68 0.89 -18.14 -6.67
C LEU A 68 0.43 -18.26 -5.22
N GLY A 69 -0.85 -18.50 -4.97
CA GLY A 69 -1.46 -18.50 -3.65
C GLY A 69 -1.37 -17.13 -2.96
N THR A 70 -1.09 -17.13 -1.66
CA THR A 70 -1.02 -15.93 -0.80
C THR A 70 0.30 -15.16 -0.92
N ARG A 71 1.02 -15.30 -2.04
CA ARG A 71 2.24 -14.53 -2.33
C ARG A 71 1.86 -13.12 -2.78
N TRP A 72 1.31 -12.33 -1.86
CA TRP A 72 0.76 -10.99 -2.12
C TRP A 72 1.76 -10.04 -2.78
N ALA A 73 3.04 -10.10 -2.38
CA ALA A 73 4.09 -9.29 -2.99
C ALA A 73 4.34 -9.65 -4.46
N ALA A 74 4.11 -10.90 -4.87
CA ALA A 74 4.18 -11.30 -6.27
C ALA A 74 2.94 -10.86 -7.04
N LEU A 75 1.75 -10.98 -6.43
CA LEU A 75 0.50 -10.48 -7.01
C LEU A 75 0.51 -8.96 -7.22
N ALA A 76 1.12 -8.20 -6.30
CA ALA A 76 1.31 -6.75 -6.44
C ALA A 76 2.15 -6.35 -7.66
N LYS A 77 2.99 -7.25 -8.19
CA LYS A 77 3.72 -7.00 -9.44
C LYS A 77 2.84 -7.15 -10.67
N LEU A 78 1.76 -7.94 -10.58
CA LEU A 78 0.80 -8.15 -11.67
C LEU A 78 -0.27 -7.06 -11.73
N LEU A 79 -0.49 -6.35 -10.62
CA LEU A 79 -1.54 -5.34 -10.46
C LEU A 79 -0.91 -3.96 -10.20
N PRO A 80 -0.44 -3.26 -11.25
CA PRO A 80 0.22 -1.97 -11.08
C PRO A 80 -0.71 -0.95 -10.42
N GLY A 81 -0.20 -0.33 -9.35
CA GLY A 81 -0.95 0.63 -8.54
C GLY A 81 -1.84 0.02 -7.45
N ARG A 82 -1.91 -1.31 -7.34
CA ARG A 82 -2.49 -2.00 -6.17
C ARG A 82 -1.38 -2.50 -5.25
N PRO A 83 -1.15 -1.86 -4.09
CA PRO A 83 -0.16 -2.34 -3.14
C PRO A 83 -0.58 -3.69 -2.54
N GLU A 84 0.39 -4.45 -2.08
CA GLU A 84 0.22 -5.76 -1.43
C GLU A 84 -0.94 -5.79 -0.43
N ASN A 85 -1.01 -4.75 0.43
CA ASN A 85 -2.03 -4.66 1.45
C ASN A 85 -3.44 -4.48 0.87
N ALA A 86 -3.58 -3.75 -0.24
CA ALA A 86 -4.86 -3.60 -0.93
C ALA A 86 -5.34 -4.92 -1.50
N ILE A 87 -4.45 -5.70 -2.12
CA ILE A 87 -4.75 -7.01 -2.69
C ILE A 87 -5.24 -7.98 -1.62
N LYS A 88 -4.46 -8.13 -0.54
CA LYS A 88 -4.83 -8.99 0.59
C LYS A 88 -6.18 -8.59 1.19
N ASN A 89 -6.41 -7.28 1.37
CA ASN A 89 -7.67 -6.78 1.92
C ASN A 89 -8.85 -7.07 1.01
N HIS A 90 -8.71 -6.84 -0.29
CA HIS A 90 -9.76 -7.10 -1.27
C HIS A 90 -10.08 -8.60 -1.33
N TRP A 91 -9.07 -9.47 -1.41
CA TRP A 91 -9.28 -10.92 -1.40
C TRP A 91 -10.07 -11.39 -0.16
N HIS A 92 -9.67 -10.96 1.04
CA HIS A 92 -10.39 -11.32 2.27
C HIS A 92 -11.79 -10.69 2.36
N ALA A 93 -12.01 -9.51 1.77
CA ALA A 93 -13.34 -8.92 1.71
C ALA A 93 -14.26 -9.75 0.80
N THR A 94 -13.78 -10.13 -0.38
CA THR A 94 -14.53 -10.95 -1.35
C THR A 94 -14.83 -12.35 -0.81
N LEU A 95 -13.93 -12.96 -0.03
CA LEU A 95 -14.18 -14.25 0.63
C LEU A 95 -15.25 -14.20 1.72
N ARG A 96 -15.48 -13.05 2.36
CA ARG A 96 -16.54 -12.88 3.37
C ARG A 96 -17.91 -12.62 2.76
N CYS A 97 -17.96 -12.27 1.48
CA CYS A 97 -19.19 -12.02 0.74
C CYS A 97 -19.63 -13.21 -0.12
N LYS A 98 -18.94 -14.35 -0.02
CA LYS A 98 -19.33 -15.65 -0.57
C LYS A 98 -19.71 -16.58 0.56
#